data_AF-A0A5E4UKJ2-F1
#
_entry.id   AF-A0A5E4UKJ2-F1
#
_cell.length_a   1.000
_cell.length_b   1.000
_cell.length_c   1.000
_cell.angle_alpha   90.00
_cell.angle_beta   90.00
_cell.angle_gamma   90.00
#
_symmetry.space_group_name_H-M   'P 1'
#
loop_
_entity.id
_entity.type
_entity.pdbx_description
1 polymer ?
#
loop_
_entity_poly.entity_id
_entity_poly.type
_entity_poly.pdbx_seq_one_letter_code
_entity_poly.pdbx_strand_id
1 'polypeptide(L)'
;MSKLSSAKRDALPAKQFAGPDRSYPVPDASHAANAKARATQAVDAGRMSGAEKAKIDAKANKVLGKKPARGERTAKNKATRDPKKTGQRLATWMA
;
A
#
# COMPACT_ATOMS: atom_id res chain seq x y z
N MET A 1 -15.51 -4.13 14.65
CA MET A 1 -15.34 -4.30 13.19
C MET A 1 -16.63 -3.89 12.50
N SER A 2 -16.56 -3.15 11.39
CA SER A 2 -17.70 -3.02 10.47
C SER A 2 -17.98 -4.40 9.87
N LYS A 3 -19.14 -4.99 10.17
CA LYS A 3 -19.46 -6.35 9.71
C LYS A 3 -20.05 -6.27 8.30
N LEU A 4 -19.27 -6.70 7.31
CA LEU A 4 -19.75 -6.93 5.95
C LEU A 4 -20.42 -8.32 5.88
N SER A 5 -21.63 -8.41 5.34
CA SER A 5 -22.25 -9.70 5.05
C SER A 5 -21.61 -10.35 3.82
N SER A 6 -21.69 -11.68 3.70
CA SER A 6 -21.12 -12.41 2.55
C SER A 6 -21.71 -11.92 1.23
N ALA A 7 -23.04 -11.74 1.16
CA ALA A 7 -23.69 -11.20 -0.03
C ALA A 7 -23.15 -9.81 -0.44
N LYS A 8 -22.94 -8.91 0.54
CA LYS A 8 -22.36 -7.59 0.29
C LYS A 8 -20.91 -7.69 -0.17
N ARG A 9 -20.13 -8.61 0.39
CA ARG A 9 -18.74 -8.87 0.01
C ARG A 9 -18.65 -9.38 -1.43
N ASP A 10 -19.49 -10.33 -1.79
CA ASP A 10 -19.42 -11.01 -3.08
C ASP A 10 -19.84 -10.08 -4.22
N ALA A 11 -20.75 -9.15 -3.95
CA ALA A 11 -21.15 -8.07 -4.85
C ALA A 11 -20.10 -6.96 -5.02
N LEU A 12 -19.05 -6.90 -4.18
CA LEU A 12 -18.02 -5.86 -4.33
C LEU A 12 -17.18 -6.12 -5.60
N PRO A 13 -16.94 -5.09 -6.43
CA PRO A 13 -16.00 -5.19 -7.54
C PRO A 13 -14.57 -5.41 -7.05
N ALA A 14 -13.73 -5.99 -7.90
CA ALA A 14 -12.32 -6.27 -7.60
C ALA A 14 -11.53 -5.03 -7.12
N LYS A 15 -11.93 -3.83 -7.60
CA LYS A 15 -11.31 -2.54 -7.21
C LYS A 15 -11.49 -2.21 -5.72
N GLN A 16 -12.52 -2.74 -5.06
CA GLN A 16 -12.77 -2.56 -3.63
C GLN A 16 -12.03 -3.57 -2.75
N PHE A 17 -11.11 -4.35 -3.31
CA PHE A 17 -10.23 -5.22 -2.52
C PHE A 17 -8.78 -4.74 -2.61
N ALA A 18 -8.13 -4.71 -1.45
CA ALA A 18 -6.80 -4.13 -1.32
C ALA A 18 -5.67 -5.17 -1.45
N GLY A 19 -5.94 -6.45 -1.19
CA GLY A 19 -4.96 -7.53 -1.27
C GLY A 19 -5.23 -8.57 -2.37
N PRO A 20 -4.37 -9.61 -2.47
CA PRO A 20 -4.53 -10.72 -3.43
C PRO A 20 -5.81 -11.52 -3.15
N ASP A 21 -6.35 -12.21 -4.16
CA ASP A 21 -7.52 -13.10 -4.02
C ASP A 21 -8.76 -12.45 -3.37
N ARG A 22 -8.98 -11.15 -3.66
CA ARG A 22 -10.05 -10.36 -3.05
C ARG A 22 -9.95 -10.33 -1.51
N SER A 23 -8.74 -10.34 -0.97
CA SER A 23 -8.48 -10.09 0.45
C SER A 23 -8.52 -8.58 0.77
N TYR A 24 -8.73 -8.26 2.05
CA TYR A 24 -8.78 -6.88 2.55
C TYR A 24 -9.84 -6.00 1.84
N PRO A 25 -11.14 -6.23 2.08
CA PRO A 25 -12.20 -5.39 1.53
C PRO A 25 -12.04 -3.96 2.05
N VAL A 26 -12.20 -2.98 1.16
CA VAL A 26 -12.15 -1.53 1.43
C VAL A 26 -13.34 -0.78 0.80
N PRO A 27 -14.61 -1.21 1.03
CA PRO A 27 -15.78 -0.52 0.49
C PRO A 27 -15.98 0.89 1.10
N ASP A 28 -15.53 1.11 2.33
CA ASP A 28 -15.66 2.36 3.06
C ASP A 28 -14.43 2.65 3.94
N ALA A 29 -14.44 3.81 4.61
CA ALA A 29 -13.35 4.27 5.46
C ALA A 29 -13.05 3.31 6.64
N SER A 30 -14.08 2.73 7.26
CA SER A 30 -13.91 1.81 8.40
C SER A 30 -13.21 0.53 7.95
N HIS A 31 -13.62 -0.04 6.82
CA HIS A 31 -12.98 -1.20 6.24
C HIS A 31 -11.55 -0.89 5.77
N ALA A 32 -11.32 0.28 5.20
CA ALA A 32 -9.99 0.73 4.81
C ALA A 32 -9.03 0.86 6.01
N ALA A 33 -9.48 1.44 7.12
CA ALA A 33 -8.66 1.52 8.34
C ALA A 33 -8.35 0.12 8.91
N ASN A 34 -9.35 -0.77 8.96
CA ASN A 34 -9.16 -2.15 9.39
C ASN A 34 -8.20 -2.91 8.47
N ALA A 35 -8.28 -2.68 7.15
CA ALA A 35 -7.38 -3.33 6.19
C ALA A 35 -5.91 -2.99 6.46
N LYS A 36 -5.60 -1.72 6.76
CA LYS A 36 -4.24 -1.29 7.13
C LYS A 36 -3.76 -1.96 8.41
N ALA A 37 -4.60 -1.96 9.46
CA ALA A 37 -4.25 -2.59 10.74
C ALA A 37 -3.97 -4.09 10.57
N ARG A 38 -4.81 -4.80 9.81
CA ARG A 38 -4.62 -6.22 9.53
C ARG A 38 -3.40 -6.51 8.65
N ALA A 39 -3.07 -5.62 7.71
CA ALA A 39 -1.88 -5.76 6.88
C ALA A 39 -0.60 -5.57 7.71
N THR A 40 -0.58 -4.60 8.64
CA THR A 40 0.52 -4.43 9.60
C THR A 40 0.69 -5.70 10.44
N GLN A 41 -0.39 -6.20 11.05
CA GLN A 41 -0.35 -7.44 11.83
C GLN A 41 0.16 -8.64 11.01
N ALA A 42 -0.19 -8.73 9.72
CA ALA A 42 0.27 -9.82 8.87
C ALA A 42 1.78 -9.75 8.58
N VAL A 43 2.34 -8.54 8.41
CA VAL A 43 3.79 -8.34 8.26
C VAL A 43 4.51 -8.66 9.57
N ASP A 44 4.01 -8.15 10.70
CA ASP A 44 4.60 -8.40 12.01
C ASP A 44 4.58 -9.89 12.38
N ALA A 45 3.54 -10.61 11.93
CA ALA A 45 3.43 -12.06 12.07
C ALA A 45 4.25 -12.86 11.02
N GLY A 46 4.98 -12.20 10.12
CA GLY A 46 5.79 -12.85 9.07
C GLY A 46 4.99 -13.52 7.96
N ARG A 47 3.68 -13.27 7.86
CA ARG A 47 2.78 -13.88 6.84
C ARG A 47 2.65 -13.05 5.57
N MET A 48 3.24 -11.86 5.55
CA MET A 48 3.13 -10.91 4.45
C MET A 48 4.43 -10.12 4.30
N SER A 49 4.80 -9.79 3.07
CA SER A 49 5.93 -8.91 2.80
C SER A 49 5.56 -7.43 3.03
N GLY A 50 6.56 -6.60 3.38
CA GLY A 50 6.35 -5.15 3.47
C GLY A 50 5.88 -4.52 2.16
N ALA A 51 6.27 -5.08 1.01
CA ALA A 51 5.83 -4.64 -0.31
C ALA A 51 4.33 -4.89 -0.54
N GLU A 52 3.82 -6.02 -0.07
CA GLU A 52 2.39 -6.33 -0.17
C GLU A 52 1.54 -5.46 0.75
N LYS A 53 2.00 -5.25 1.99
CA LYS A 53 1.41 -4.26 2.90
C LYS A 53 1.35 -2.87 2.27
N ALA A 54 2.41 -2.43 1.59
CA ALA A 54 2.42 -1.12 0.94
C ALA A 54 1.35 -0.98 -0.16
N LYS A 55 1.05 -2.06 -0.91
CA LYS A 55 -0.03 -2.08 -1.91
C LYS A 55 -1.40 -1.96 -1.23
N ILE A 56 -1.61 -2.69 -0.14
CA ILE A 56 -2.85 -2.64 0.65
C ILE A 56 -3.05 -1.24 1.24
N ASP A 57 -2.00 -0.71 1.87
CA ASP A 57 -1.98 0.65 2.44
C ASP A 57 -2.30 1.71 1.39
N ALA A 58 -1.73 1.60 0.18
CA ALA A 58 -1.97 2.54 -0.90
C ALA A 58 -3.45 2.55 -1.34
N LYS A 59 -4.08 1.38 -1.49
CA LYS A 59 -5.51 1.29 -1.83
C LYS A 59 -6.40 1.77 -0.69
N ALA A 60 -6.11 1.39 0.55
CA ALA A 60 -6.85 1.87 1.71
C ALA A 60 -6.75 3.40 1.89
N ASN A 61 -5.57 3.98 1.69
CA ASN A 61 -5.35 5.42 1.76
C ASN A 61 -6.15 6.20 0.70
N LYS A 62 -6.39 5.62 -0.49
CA LYS A 62 -7.29 6.21 -1.50
C LYS A 62 -8.72 6.34 -0.99
N VAL A 63 -9.23 5.33 -0.27
CA VAL A 63 -10.58 5.34 0.31
C VAL A 63 -10.66 6.29 1.51
N LEU A 64 -9.62 6.33 2.33
CA LEU A 64 -9.53 7.23 3.48
C LEU A 64 -9.30 8.71 3.12
N GLY A 65 -9.13 9.05 1.83
CA GLY A 65 -8.74 10.38 1.39
C GLY A 65 -7.35 10.83 1.86
N LYS A 66 -6.57 9.94 2.49
CA LYS A 66 -5.23 10.22 2.99
C LYS A 66 -4.24 10.20 1.82
N LYS A 67 -4.08 11.34 1.14
CA LYS A 67 -2.93 11.52 0.24
C LYS A 67 -1.65 11.51 1.10
N PRO A 68 -0.56 10.85 0.69
CA PRO A 68 0.72 11.04 1.36
C PRO A 68 1.02 12.53 1.37
N ALA A 69 1.34 13.07 2.55
CA ALA A 69 1.68 14.47 2.73
C ALA A 69 2.68 14.84 1.63
N ARG A 70 2.45 15.98 0.97
CA ARG A 70 3.24 16.41 -0.20
C ARG A 70 4.76 16.35 0.08
N GLY A 71 5.18 16.56 1.33
CA GLY A 71 6.58 16.46 1.79
C GLY A 71 7.20 15.05 1.84
N GLU A 72 6.44 13.98 2.09
CA GLU A 72 7.01 12.62 2.17
C GLU A 72 7.34 12.06 0.78
N ARG A 73 6.53 12.45 -0.23
CA ARG A 73 6.79 12.11 -1.64
C ARG A 73 8.09 12.74 -2.14
N THR A 74 8.40 13.96 -1.72
CA THR A 74 9.65 14.65 -2.06
C THR A 74 10.84 14.00 -1.35
N ALA A 75 10.71 13.60 -0.09
CA ALA A 75 11.79 12.93 0.65
C ALA A 75 12.19 11.59 0.02
N LYS A 76 11.21 10.75 -0.36
CA LYS A 76 11.48 9.46 -1.03
C LYS A 76 12.04 9.64 -2.45
N ASN A 77 11.51 10.59 -3.23
CA ASN A 77 12.08 10.92 -4.55
C ASN A 77 13.46 11.59 -4.46
N LYS A 78 13.79 12.29 -3.35
CA LYS A 78 15.13 12.87 -3.13
C LYS A 78 16.13 11.79 -2.72
N ALA A 79 15.73 10.83 -1.88
CA ALA A 79 16.57 9.70 -1.47
C ALA A 79 16.91 8.75 -2.64
N THR A 80 16.04 8.63 -3.64
CA THR A 80 16.34 7.88 -4.88
C THR A 80 17.13 8.68 -5.91
N ARG A 81 17.19 10.02 -5.76
CA ARG A 81 17.96 10.96 -6.60
C ARG A 81 19.24 11.41 -5.91
N ASP A 82 19.91 10.52 -5.18
CA ASP A 82 21.20 10.84 -4.58
C ASP A 82 22.26 11.00 -5.70
N PRO A 83 22.73 12.22 -6.00
CA PRO A 83 23.53 12.50 -7.20
C PRO A 83 24.86 11.73 -7.21
N LYS A 84 25.39 11.35 -6.04
CA LYS A 84 26.60 10.51 -5.90
C LYS A 84 26.38 9.05 -6.31
N LYS A 85 25.14 8.54 -6.27
CA LYS A 85 24.82 7.15 -6.61
C LYS A 85 24.39 7.00 -8.08
N THR A 86 23.76 8.02 -8.65
CA THR A 86 23.47 8.09 -10.10
C THR A 86 24.73 8.29 -10.93
N GLY A 87 25.69 9.10 -10.49
CA GLY A 87 26.97 9.28 -11.20
C GLY A 87 27.83 8.00 -11.26
N GLN A 88 27.87 7.22 -10.19
CA GLN A 88 28.63 5.95 -10.16
C GLN A 88 28.04 4.88 -11.10
N ARG A 89 26.70 4.82 -11.24
CA ARG A 89 26.06 3.85 -12.15
C ARG A 89 26.27 4.15 -13.62
N LEU A 90 26.48 5.43 -13.98
CA LEU A 90 26.81 5.84 -15.35
C LEU A 90 28.27 5.52 -15.70
N ALA A 91 29.20 5.67 -14.76
CA ALA A 91 30.61 5.32 -14.96
C ALA A 91 30.84 3.82 -15.21
N THR A 92 30.02 2.93 -14.63
CA THR A 92 30.09 1.48 -14.85
C THR A 92 29.58 1.02 -16.23
N TRP A 93 28.88 1.86 -16.98
CA TRP A 93 28.38 1.55 -18.33
C TRP A 93 29.23 2.18 -19.45
N MET A 94 30.29 2.91 -19.10
CA MET A 94 31.18 3.59 -20.05
C MET A 94 32.65 3.13 -19.94
N ALA A 95 32.91 2.04 -19.20
CA ALA A 95 34.19 1.34 -19.15
C ALA A 95 34.00 -0.07 -19.69
#